data_AF-A0A1J5C6F1-F1
#
_entry.id   AF-A0A1J5C6F1-F1
#
_cell.length_a   1.000
_cell.length_b   1.000
_cell.length_c   1.000
_cell.angle_alpha   90.00
_cell.angle_beta   90.00
_cell.angle_gamma   90.00
#
_symmetry.space_group_name_H-M   'P 1'
#
loop_
_entity.id
_entity.type
_entity.pdbx_description
1 polymer ?
#
loop_
_entity_poly.entity_id
_entity_poly.type
_entity_poly.pdbx_seq_one_letter_code
_entity_poly.pdbx_strand_id
1 'polypeptide(L)'
;MKQIVRSAAHSVWALACLLTLSLASPAWAADAVVATKTAADTAAGKKCLTCHGPEDQPGIYAEWKASSHAASNVDCYDCHKSKPGEPGAFEHKGALIHVVVTPKDCATCHQTEVTQQQRSHHAKAGNILASVDNLLGEVIGGPAAVNAGCKQCHGSTVELDAKGIPTPQTWPNTGIGRKNVDGSLGSCSACHARHAFSSAQARTPDTCGKCHMGPDHPQIEIYNESKHGILYRANIDKMNLNSKSWVAGVDYTAAPTCATCHMGATKDQKGTHDVGERISWTLRPAISTKLNMIRMANGDEFDQPESAALPKIGDAVKGSTVTEVLTWEQRRDKMKTVCATCHTSNTVNGHYKQFDDVVDLYNDKYAKPIAGIMKELEDKGYLTHQPMDAKIKWTWFEIWHHEGRRARHGASMNGPDYTWWHGIYEVSQHTYFKWIPELKEVVRAKDGNEKFATDMLDKYFKPIAGHDWFFNGMGKEQIDKVRKGYEERYGKGSMK
;
A
#
# COMPACT_ATOMS: atom_id res chain seq x y z
N MET A 1 -1.84 -66.25 -40.05
CA MET A 1 -1.62 -66.80 -41.41
C MET A 1 -2.92 -66.62 -42.19
N LYS A 2 -2.87 -65.94 -43.34
CA LYS A 2 -3.94 -65.69 -44.35
C LYS A 2 -5.09 -64.76 -43.93
N GLN A 3 -5.15 -63.50 -44.36
CA GLN A 3 -5.44 -62.94 -45.71
C GLN A 3 -6.94 -62.87 -46.10
N ILE A 4 -7.37 -61.63 -46.42
CA ILE A 4 -8.11 -61.21 -47.65
C ILE A 4 -9.67 -61.32 -47.57
N VAL A 5 -10.55 -60.41 -48.03
CA VAL A 5 -10.55 -59.11 -48.76
C VAL A 5 -12.04 -58.68 -48.98
N ARG A 6 -12.31 -57.37 -49.24
CA ARG A 6 -13.50 -56.77 -49.93
C ARG A 6 -14.85 -56.81 -49.19
N SER A 7 -15.82 -55.88 -49.37
CA SER A 7 -16.01 -54.76 -50.28
C SER A 7 -17.02 -53.76 -49.67
N ALA A 8 -17.06 -52.57 -50.27
CA ALA A 8 -17.90 -51.41 -50.04
C ALA A 8 -19.41 -51.64 -49.83
N ALA A 9 -20.06 -50.74 -49.07
CA ALA A 9 -21.11 -49.86 -49.60
C ALA A 9 -21.59 -48.84 -48.54
N HIS A 10 -22.04 -47.68 -49.04
CA HIS A 10 -22.84 -46.62 -48.39
C HIS A 10 -22.09 -45.40 -47.84
N SER A 11 -21.68 -44.57 -48.80
CA SER A 11 -21.80 -43.12 -48.72
C SER A 11 -23.24 -42.70 -48.34
N VAL A 12 -23.38 -41.78 -47.40
CA VAL A 12 -24.25 -40.58 -47.34
C VAL A 12 -24.22 -40.12 -45.88
N TRP A 13 -24.19 -38.80 -45.64
CA TRP A 13 -24.00 -38.07 -44.37
C TRP A 13 -22.60 -37.47 -44.17
N ALA A 14 -22.13 -36.79 -45.21
CA ALA A 14 -21.18 -35.68 -45.09
C ALA A 14 -21.89 -34.40 -45.53
N LEU A 15 -22.67 -33.75 -44.65
CA LEU A 15 -23.10 -32.35 -44.80
C LEU A 15 -23.79 -31.85 -43.52
N ALA A 16 -23.01 -31.48 -42.50
CA ALA A 16 -23.38 -30.52 -41.43
C ALA A 16 -22.28 -30.46 -40.34
N CYS A 17 -21.08 -29.97 -40.66
CA CYS A 17 -20.08 -29.67 -39.62
C CYS A 17 -19.04 -28.62 -40.06
N LEU A 18 -19.46 -27.65 -40.88
CA LEU A 18 -18.62 -26.51 -41.25
C LEU A 18 -19.44 -25.22 -41.07
N LEU A 19 -18.83 -24.28 -40.35
CA LEU A 19 -19.31 -22.93 -39.96
C LEU A 19 -20.15 -22.80 -38.69
N THR A 20 -19.51 -23.06 -37.55
CA THR A 20 -19.62 -22.15 -36.40
C THR A 20 -18.23 -21.87 -35.83
N LEU A 21 -17.40 -21.15 -36.60
CA LEU A 21 -16.35 -20.34 -35.98
C LEU A 21 -17.07 -19.18 -35.28
N SER A 22 -17.46 -19.41 -34.03
CA SER A 22 -17.80 -18.33 -33.12
C SER A 22 -16.53 -17.53 -32.88
N LEU A 23 -16.45 -16.36 -33.52
CA LEU A 23 -15.58 -15.27 -33.11
C LEU A 23 -16.00 -14.87 -31.70
N ALA A 24 -15.47 -15.55 -30.69
CA ALA A 24 -15.49 -15.06 -29.33
C ALA A 24 -14.58 -13.83 -29.32
N SER A 25 -15.18 -12.64 -29.47
CA SER A 25 -14.52 -11.38 -29.18
C SER A 25 -13.88 -11.48 -27.78
N PRO A 26 -12.61 -11.10 -27.60
CA PRO A 26 -12.05 -11.03 -26.26
C PRO A 26 -12.84 -9.98 -25.49
N ALA A 27 -13.65 -10.41 -24.52
CA ALA A 27 -14.47 -9.58 -23.66
C ALA A 27 -13.63 -8.77 -22.63
N TRP A 28 -12.45 -8.29 -23.04
CA TRP A 28 -11.41 -7.79 -22.14
C TRP A 28 -10.91 -6.38 -22.44
N ALA A 29 -11.64 -5.62 -23.25
CA ALA A 29 -11.56 -4.16 -23.23
C ALA A 29 -12.97 -3.64 -22.93
N ALA A 30 -13.20 -3.09 -21.74
CA ALA A 30 -14.30 -2.15 -21.59
C ALA A 30 -13.85 -0.90 -22.35
N ASP A 31 -14.48 -0.61 -23.49
CA ASP A 31 -14.22 0.63 -24.20
C ASP A 31 -14.53 1.81 -23.27
N ALA A 32 -13.59 2.75 -23.18
CA ALA A 32 -13.84 4.00 -22.49
C ALA A 32 -15.04 4.68 -23.17
N VAL A 33 -16.13 4.88 -22.42
CA VAL A 33 -17.30 5.59 -22.91
C VAL A 33 -16.93 7.07 -22.98
N VAL A 34 -16.58 7.56 -24.16
CA VAL A 34 -16.41 9.00 -24.37
C VAL A 34 -17.79 9.64 -24.32
N ALA A 35 -18.05 10.43 -23.28
CA ALA A 35 -19.28 11.20 -23.18
C ALA A 35 -19.45 12.08 -24.42
N THR A 36 -20.65 12.10 -25.00
CA THR A 36 -20.95 12.90 -26.20
C THR A 36 -20.97 14.37 -25.82
N LYS A 37 -19.99 15.14 -26.30
CA LYS A 37 -19.91 16.59 -26.06
C LYS A 37 -21.02 17.34 -26.78
N THR A 38 -21.62 18.31 -26.11
CA THR A 38 -22.50 19.26 -26.79
C THR A 38 -21.68 20.31 -27.56
N ALA A 39 -22.32 21.00 -28.51
CA ALA A 39 -21.70 22.13 -29.20
C ALA A 39 -21.29 23.25 -28.24
N ALA A 40 -22.09 23.46 -27.18
CA ALA A 40 -21.79 24.43 -26.13
C ALA A 40 -20.55 24.03 -25.32
N ASP A 41 -20.43 22.75 -24.94
CA ASP A 41 -19.25 22.24 -24.24
C ASP A 41 -17.97 22.40 -25.08
N THR A 42 -18.06 22.08 -26.37
CA THR A 42 -16.96 22.26 -27.32
C THR A 42 -16.54 23.73 -27.44
N ALA A 43 -17.51 24.66 -27.47
CA ALA A 43 -17.24 26.08 -27.53
C ALA A 43 -16.57 26.60 -26.24
N ALA A 44 -17.03 26.14 -25.07
CA ALA A 44 -16.44 26.46 -23.78
C ALA A 44 -14.99 25.94 -23.69
N GLY A 45 -14.74 24.67 -24.05
CA GLY A 45 -13.39 24.09 -24.09
C GLY A 45 -12.41 24.88 -24.97
N LYS A 46 -12.83 25.28 -26.19
CA LYS A 46 -12.03 26.14 -27.07
C LYS A 46 -11.73 27.50 -26.46
N LYS A 47 -12.68 28.09 -25.75
CA LYS A 47 -12.49 29.37 -25.05
C LYS A 47 -11.46 29.22 -23.92
N CYS A 48 -11.52 28.13 -23.15
CA CYS A 48 -10.50 27.81 -22.15
C CYS A 48 -9.10 27.75 -22.77
N LEU A 49 -8.94 27.05 -23.89
CA LEU A 49 -7.64 26.93 -24.59
C LEU A 49 -7.15 28.23 -25.23
N THR A 50 -8.05 29.19 -25.50
CA THR A 50 -7.68 30.51 -26.00
C THR A 50 -7.05 31.36 -24.90
N CYS A 51 -7.62 31.32 -23.69
CA CYS A 51 -7.11 32.07 -22.54
C CYS A 51 -5.99 31.35 -21.81
N HIS A 52 -6.09 30.04 -21.57
CA HIS A 52 -5.09 29.18 -20.92
C HIS A 52 -4.27 28.39 -21.95
N GLY A 53 -3.93 29.05 -23.06
CA GLY A 53 -3.14 28.49 -24.15
C GLY A 53 -1.63 28.60 -23.90
N PRO A 54 -0.81 28.39 -24.95
CA PRO A 54 0.64 28.40 -24.85
C PRO A 54 1.22 29.75 -24.39
N GLU A 55 0.52 30.86 -24.61
CA GLU A 55 1.00 32.20 -24.24
C GLU A 55 0.71 32.60 -22.78
N ASP A 56 -0.32 32.03 -22.14
CA ASP A 56 -0.75 32.40 -20.78
C ASP A 56 -0.39 31.36 -19.73
N GLN A 57 -0.68 30.07 -20.01
CA GLN A 57 -0.37 28.94 -19.12
C GLN A 57 0.42 27.87 -19.87
N PRO A 58 1.65 28.18 -20.36
CA PRO A 58 2.43 27.27 -21.20
C PRO A 58 2.63 25.89 -20.58
N GLY A 59 2.83 25.79 -19.26
CA GLY A 59 3.04 24.53 -18.56
C GLY A 59 1.81 23.61 -18.57
N ILE A 60 0.68 24.11 -18.06
CA ILE A 60 -0.58 23.34 -18.01
C ILE A 60 -1.03 22.95 -19.42
N TYR A 61 -0.97 23.90 -20.36
CA TYR A 61 -1.34 23.66 -21.74
C TYR A 61 -0.46 22.58 -22.38
N ALA A 62 0.87 22.66 -22.22
CA ALA A 62 1.78 21.68 -22.80
C ALA A 62 1.58 20.28 -22.23
N GLU A 63 1.41 20.16 -20.91
CA GLU A 63 1.12 18.88 -20.26
C GLU A 63 -0.19 18.25 -20.74
N TRP A 64 -1.28 19.03 -20.75
CA TRP A 64 -2.57 18.56 -21.28
C TRP A 64 -2.45 18.18 -22.75
N LYS A 65 -1.85 19.03 -23.59
CA LYS A 65 -1.73 18.80 -25.03
C LYS A 65 -0.95 17.52 -25.36
N ALA A 66 0.04 17.16 -24.52
CA ALA A 66 0.81 15.92 -24.66
C ALA A 66 0.11 14.68 -24.08
N SER A 67 -1.02 14.85 -23.37
CA SER A 67 -1.73 13.76 -22.69
C SER A 67 -2.59 12.90 -23.62
N SER A 68 -2.87 11.67 -23.18
CA SER A 68 -3.86 10.80 -23.82
C SER A 68 -5.28 11.38 -23.79
N HIS A 69 -5.59 12.24 -22.82
CA HIS A 69 -6.87 12.94 -22.75
C HIS A 69 -7.06 13.90 -23.92
N ALA A 70 -6.07 14.75 -24.22
CA ALA A 70 -6.14 15.63 -25.39
C ALA A 70 -6.26 14.83 -26.70
N ALA A 71 -5.49 13.74 -26.84
CA ALA A 71 -5.57 12.84 -27.99
C ALA A 71 -6.93 12.15 -28.12
N SER A 72 -7.65 11.97 -27.01
CA SER A 72 -9.00 11.40 -26.96
C SER A 72 -10.10 12.47 -26.97
N ASN A 73 -9.75 13.71 -27.34
CA ASN A 73 -10.66 14.85 -27.36
C ASN A 73 -11.31 15.13 -25.99
N VAL A 74 -10.59 14.95 -24.89
CA VAL A 74 -10.98 15.41 -23.54
C VAL A 74 -10.20 16.69 -23.25
N ASP A 75 -10.92 17.81 -23.13
CA ASP A 75 -10.40 19.16 -22.93
C ASP A 75 -10.60 19.66 -21.49
N CYS A 76 -10.18 20.90 -21.23
CA CYS A 76 -10.26 21.50 -19.90
C CYS A 76 -11.69 21.49 -19.34
N TYR A 77 -12.69 21.74 -20.19
CA TYR A 77 -14.07 21.88 -19.76
C TYR A 77 -14.71 20.53 -19.44
N ASP A 78 -14.32 19.43 -20.11
CA ASP A 78 -14.88 18.11 -19.80
C ASP A 78 -14.61 17.67 -18.35
N CYS A 79 -13.45 18.05 -17.80
CA CYS A 79 -13.10 17.72 -16.43
C CYS A 79 -13.59 18.79 -15.44
N HIS A 80 -13.51 20.07 -15.79
CA HIS A 80 -13.80 21.17 -14.85
C HIS A 80 -15.24 21.67 -14.90
N LYS A 81 -16.04 21.27 -15.88
CA LYS A 81 -17.45 21.66 -16.00
C LYS A 81 -18.20 21.29 -14.74
N SER A 82 -19.00 22.23 -14.25
CA SER A 82 -19.87 22.04 -13.10
C SER A 82 -21.30 22.48 -13.42
N LYS A 83 -22.23 22.20 -12.51
CA LYS A 83 -23.64 22.59 -12.61
C LYS A 83 -24.01 23.58 -11.50
N PRO A 84 -25.05 24.41 -11.72
CA PRO A 84 -25.52 25.32 -10.69
C PRO A 84 -25.85 24.59 -9.39
N GLY A 85 -25.31 25.08 -8.28
CA GLY A 85 -25.52 24.49 -6.95
C GLY A 85 -24.59 23.34 -6.57
N GLU A 86 -23.70 22.88 -7.46
CA GLU A 86 -22.67 21.92 -7.08
C GLU A 86 -21.62 22.56 -6.16
N PRO A 87 -21.14 21.85 -5.12
CA PRO A 87 -20.09 22.37 -4.24
C PRO A 87 -18.82 22.73 -5.02
N GLY A 88 -18.36 23.97 -4.85
CA GLY A 88 -17.15 24.47 -5.52
C GLY A 88 -17.40 24.99 -6.94
N ALA A 89 -18.66 25.03 -7.39
CA ALA A 89 -19.04 25.65 -8.66
C ALA A 89 -18.94 27.18 -8.57
N PHE A 90 -18.27 27.81 -9.53
CA PHE A 90 -18.22 29.26 -9.69
C PHE A 90 -18.15 29.66 -11.17
N GLU A 91 -18.66 30.84 -11.48
CA GLU A 91 -18.63 31.40 -12.83
C GLU A 91 -17.22 31.88 -13.19
N HIS A 92 -16.71 31.39 -14.32
CA HIS A 92 -15.43 31.81 -14.87
C HIS A 92 -15.56 32.12 -16.36
N LYS A 93 -15.55 33.42 -16.69
CA LYS A 93 -15.61 33.92 -18.07
C LYS A 93 -16.81 33.37 -18.87
N GLY A 94 -17.96 33.18 -18.22
CA GLY A 94 -19.20 32.70 -18.84
C GLY A 94 -19.28 31.18 -19.00
N ALA A 95 -18.45 30.44 -18.27
CA ALA A 95 -18.56 29.01 -18.08
C ALA A 95 -18.62 28.72 -16.58
N LEU A 96 -19.48 27.79 -16.16
CA LEU A 96 -19.57 27.35 -14.78
C LEU A 96 -18.62 26.17 -14.55
N ILE A 97 -17.67 26.34 -13.65
CA ILE A 97 -16.61 25.35 -13.40
C ILE A 97 -16.38 25.10 -11.91
N HIS A 98 -15.69 24.02 -11.59
CA HIS A 98 -15.04 23.82 -10.30
C HIS A 98 -13.52 23.68 -10.48
N VAL A 99 -12.72 24.08 -9.49
CA VAL A 99 -11.25 23.87 -9.53
C VAL A 99 -10.88 22.43 -9.18
N VAL A 100 -11.62 21.81 -8.26
CA VAL A 100 -11.28 20.52 -7.66
C VAL A 100 -11.97 19.39 -8.42
N VAL A 101 -11.30 18.87 -9.44
CA VAL A 101 -11.73 17.64 -10.11
C VAL A 101 -11.60 16.46 -9.13
N THR A 102 -12.67 15.70 -8.99
CA THR A 102 -12.83 14.62 -8.00
C THR A 102 -12.87 13.24 -8.67
N PRO A 103 -12.81 12.15 -7.89
CA PRO A 103 -13.10 10.82 -8.39
C PRO A 103 -14.47 10.67 -9.07
N LYS A 104 -15.51 11.45 -8.71
CA LYS A 104 -16.81 11.36 -9.38
C LYS A 104 -16.76 11.91 -10.80
N ASP A 105 -16.00 12.97 -11.03
CA ASP A 105 -15.78 13.50 -12.39
C ASP A 105 -15.03 12.46 -13.24
N CYS A 106 -14.02 11.81 -12.64
CA CYS A 106 -13.25 10.73 -13.29
C CYS A 106 -14.13 9.52 -13.61
N ALA A 107 -15.09 9.18 -12.75
CA ALA A 107 -15.98 8.02 -12.90
C ALA A 107 -16.91 8.09 -14.11
N THR A 108 -17.11 9.28 -14.69
CA THR A 108 -17.85 9.45 -15.94
C THR A 108 -17.28 8.61 -17.09
N CYS A 109 -15.95 8.41 -17.09
CA CYS A 109 -15.23 7.60 -18.07
C CYS A 109 -14.54 6.37 -17.44
N HIS A 110 -14.11 6.46 -16.17
CA HIS A 110 -13.25 5.48 -15.48
C HIS A 110 -13.94 4.82 -14.28
N GLN A 111 -15.18 4.35 -14.47
CA GLN A 111 -16.00 3.80 -13.39
C GLN A 111 -15.34 2.61 -12.68
N THR A 112 -14.64 1.74 -13.42
CA THR A 112 -13.98 0.55 -12.85
C THR A 112 -12.87 0.95 -11.88
N GLU A 113 -11.97 1.82 -12.32
CA GLU A 113 -10.83 2.30 -11.55
C GLU A 113 -11.29 3.06 -10.30
N VAL A 114 -12.29 3.93 -10.46
CA VAL A 114 -12.86 4.67 -9.32
C VAL A 114 -13.52 3.72 -8.33
N THR A 115 -14.29 2.73 -8.77
CA THR A 115 -14.93 1.75 -7.87
C THR A 115 -13.90 0.95 -7.05
N GLN A 116 -12.81 0.53 -7.70
CA GLN A 116 -11.70 -0.14 -7.01
C GLN A 116 -11.00 0.80 -6.02
N GLN A 117 -10.73 2.05 -6.41
CA GLN A 117 -10.04 3.00 -5.55
C GLN A 117 -10.91 3.41 -4.34
N GLN A 118 -12.20 3.71 -4.53
CA GLN A 118 -13.08 4.24 -3.47
C GLN A 118 -13.19 3.31 -2.27
N ARG A 119 -13.21 2.00 -2.51
CA ARG A 119 -13.34 1.02 -1.41
C ARG A 119 -12.05 0.85 -0.61
N SER A 120 -10.90 1.11 -1.24
CA SER A 120 -9.58 0.84 -0.68
C SER A 120 -9.23 1.69 0.56
N HIS A 121 -8.24 1.23 1.32
CA HIS A 121 -7.64 2.03 2.40
C HIS A 121 -7.02 3.34 1.91
N HIS A 122 -6.55 3.39 0.66
CA HIS A 122 -6.00 4.61 0.06
C HIS A 122 -7.05 5.72 -0.04
N ALA A 123 -8.27 5.42 -0.46
CA ALA A 123 -9.36 6.40 -0.43
C ALA A 123 -9.67 6.89 0.99
N LYS A 124 -9.53 6.00 1.98
CA LYS A 124 -9.80 6.26 3.40
C LYS A 124 -8.60 6.85 4.15
N ALA A 125 -7.47 7.09 3.49
CA ALA A 125 -6.21 7.45 4.15
C ALA A 125 -6.28 8.78 4.94
N GLY A 126 -7.08 9.75 4.49
CA GLY A 126 -7.27 11.02 5.19
C GLY A 126 -7.93 10.89 6.57
N ASN A 127 -8.52 9.73 6.89
CA ASN A 127 -9.08 9.47 8.22
C ASN A 127 -8.01 9.39 9.32
N ILE A 128 -6.74 9.17 8.97
CA ILE A 128 -5.65 9.16 9.95
C ILE A 128 -5.53 10.50 10.68
N LEU A 129 -5.90 11.61 10.03
CA LEU A 129 -5.81 12.94 10.63
C LEU A 129 -6.74 13.11 11.84
N ALA A 130 -7.78 12.28 11.92
CA ALA A 130 -8.72 12.23 13.03
C ALA A 130 -8.49 10.99 13.93
N SER A 131 -7.26 10.46 13.97
CA SER A 131 -6.91 9.32 14.82
C SER A 131 -5.84 9.70 15.86
N VAL A 132 -5.68 8.85 16.87
CA VAL A 132 -4.59 8.95 17.85
C VAL A 132 -3.20 8.92 17.20
N ASP A 133 -3.09 8.37 15.99
CA ASP A 133 -1.83 8.34 15.24
C ASP A 133 -1.40 9.75 14.81
N ASN A 134 -2.33 10.71 14.68
CA ASN A 134 -2.04 12.11 14.37
C ASN A 134 -1.80 12.98 15.62
N LEU A 135 -1.82 12.41 16.83
CA LEU A 135 -1.57 13.17 18.06
C LEU A 135 -0.18 13.83 18.03
N LEU A 136 0.85 13.08 17.64
CA LEU A 136 2.20 13.62 17.50
C LEU A 136 2.26 14.77 16.48
N GLY A 137 1.56 14.63 15.36
CA GLY A 137 1.49 15.65 14.31
C GLY A 137 0.82 16.93 14.81
N GLU A 138 -0.43 16.84 15.25
CA GLU A 138 -1.25 18.01 15.59
C GLU A 138 -0.82 18.68 16.89
N VAL A 139 -0.51 17.90 17.92
CA VAL A 139 -0.24 18.45 19.27
C VAL A 139 1.23 18.82 19.45
N ILE A 140 2.16 18.02 18.95
CA ILE A 140 3.60 18.26 19.14
C ILE A 140 4.19 19.03 17.96
N GLY A 141 3.86 18.66 16.72
CA GLY A 141 4.36 19.32 15.51
C GLY A 141 3.60 20.60 15.14
N GLY A 142 2.32 20.69 15.49
CA GLY A 142 1.43 21.81 15.21
C GLY A 142 0.84 21.82 13.79
N PRO A 143 -0.23 22.61 13.55
CA PRO A 143 -1.01 22.54 12.30
C PRO A 143 -0.21 22.85 11.03
N ALA A 144 0.82 23.69 11.11
CA ALA A 144 1.66 24.02 9.95
C ALA A 144 2.45 22.81 9.43
N ALA A 145 3.04 22.02 10.35
CA ALA A 145 3.74 20.79 10.00
C ALA A 145 2.77 19.73 9.43
N VAL A 146 1.58 19.62 10.01
CA VAL A 146 0.54 18.71 9.50
C VAL A 146 0.07 19.13 8.10
N ASN A 147 -0.14 20.42 7.86
CA ASN A 147 -0.56 20.95 6.56
C ASN A 147 0.47 20.70 5.46
N ALA A 148 1.75 20.93 5.74
CA ALA A 148 2.84 20.77 4.79
C ALA A 148 3.36 19.31 4.67
N GLY A 149 3.14 18.47 5.70
CA GLY A 149 3.59 17.08 5.75
C GLY A 149 2.43 16.09 5.60
N CYS A 150 1.75 15.78 6.70
CA CYS A 150 0.76 14.69 6.79
C CYS A 150 -0.36 14.83 5.73
N LYS A 151 -0.92 16.03 5.56
CA LYS A 151 -2.02 16.30 4.61
C LYS A 151 -1.59 16.14 3.15
N GLN A 152 -0.30 16.30 2.84
CA GLN A 152 0.21 16.17 1.47
C GLN A 152 0.29 14.71 1.01
N CYS A 153 0.46 13.77 1.95
CA CYS A 153 0.47 12.34 1.70
C CYS A 153 -0.91 11.70 1.89
N HIS A 154 -1.52 11.88 3.07
CA HIS A 154 -2.79 11.22 3.43
C HIS A 154 -4.03 11.89 2.83
N GLY A 155 -3.96 13.21 2.63
CA GLY A 155 -5.10 14.02 2.19
C GLY A 155 -5.86 14.61 3.36
N SER A 156 -6.65 15.65 3.08
CA SER A 156 -7.48 16.34 4.08
C SER A 156 -8.86 16.67 3.51
N THR A 157 -9.77 17.17 4.35
CA THR A 157 -11.03 17.75 3.88
C THR A 157 -10.73 19.03 3.13
N VAL A 158 -11.19 19.12 1.88
CA VAL A 158 -11.15 20.35 1.11
C VAL A 158 -12.26 21.27 1.62
N GLU A 159 -11.86 22.48 2.02
CA GLU A 159 -12.77 23.53 2.46
C GLU A 159 -12.85 24.61 1.38
N LEU A 160 -14.03 25.19 1.23
CA LEU A 160 -14.29 26.27 0.29
C LEU A 160 -14.53 27.57 1.04
N ASP A 161 -14.09 28.68 0.46
CA ASP A 161 -14.47 30.01 0.89
C ASP A 161 -15.91 30.36 0.45
N ALA A 162 -16.37 31.55 0.83
CA ALA A 162 -17.70 32.04 0.48
C ALA A 162 -17.94 32.20 -1.04
N LYS A 163 -16.89 32.14 -1.87
CA LYS A 163 -16.96 32.23 -3.34
C LYS A 163 -16.88 30.85 -4.01
N GLY A 164 -16.85 29.77 -3.23
CA GLY A 164 -16.71 28.41 -3.75
C GLY A 164 -15.28 28.06 -4.16
N ILE A 165 -14.28 28.84 -3.73
CA ILE A 165 -12.86 28.60 -4.05
C ILE A 165 -12.19 27.85 -2.90
N PRO A 166 -11.39 26.79 -3.16
CA PRO A 166 -10.67 26.07 -2.12
C PRO A 166 -9.75 26.96 -1.28
N THR A 167 -9.76 26.78 0.04
CA THR A 167 -8.95 27.58 0.96
C THR A 167 -7.47 27.17 0.92
N PRO A 168 -6.52 28.11 1.10
CA PRO A 168 -5.08 27.79 1.12
C PRO A 168 -4.65 26.80 2.23
N GLN A 169 -5.46 26.66 3.28
CA GLN A 169 -5.20 25.72 4.37
C GLN A 169 -5.47 24.27 3.98
N THR A 170 -6.34 24.04 2.99
CA THR A 170 -6.76 22.71 2.53
C THR A 170 -6.41 22.43 1.08
N TRP A 171 -5.88 23.43 0.35
CA TRP A 171 -5.48 23.36 -1.04
C TRP A 171 -4.19 24.16 -1.33
N PRO A 172 -3.26 23.68 -2.18
CA PRO A 172 -3.31 22.45 -2.97
C PRO A 172 -3.16 21.18 -2.11
N ASN A 173 -3.91 20.14 -2.49
CA ASN A 173 -3.85 18.85 -1.83
C ASN A 173 -3.95 17.70 -2.85
N THR A 174 -2.94 16.84 -2.83
CA THR A 174 -2.86 15.62 -3.66
C THR A 174 -2.81 14.36 -2.82
N GLY A 175 -3.13 14.45 -1.54
CA GLY A 175 -3.06 13.31 -0.65
C GLY A 175 -4.07 12.24 -1.05
N ILE A 176 -3.65 10.98 -0.98
CA ILE A 176 -4.34 9.86 -1.65
C ILE A 176 -5.78 9.64 -1.15
N GLY A 177 -6.08 10.03 0.09
CA GLY A 177 -7.40 9.94 0.73
C GLY A 177 -8.03 11.31 1.03
N ARG A 178 -7.78 12.32 0.19
CA ARG A 178 -8.42 13.66 0.25
C ARG A 178 -9.95 13.54 0.32
N LYS A 179 -10.62 14.26 1.22
CA LYS A 179 -12.09 14.27 1.28
C LYS A 179 -12.59 15.45 0.43
N ASN A 180 -13.29 15.14 -0.65
CA ASN A 180 -13.71 16.13 -1.63
C ASN A 180 -15.04 16.79 -1.24
N VAL A 181 -15.29 17.96 -1.81
CA VAL A 181 -16.50 18.78 -1.56
C VAL A 181 -17.79 18.12 -2.04
N ASP A 182 -17.69 17.18 -2.97
CA ASP A 182 -18.80 16.37 -3.48
C ASP A 182 -19.03 15.07 -2.68
N GLY A 183 -18.29 14.88 -1.57
CA GLY A 183 -18.34 13.72 -0.68
C GLY A 183 -17.55 12.50 -1.17
N SER A 184 -16.93 12.54 -2.35
CA SER A 184 -16.07 11.45 -2.83
C SER A 184 -14.72 11.44 -2.10
N LEU A 185 -14.08 10.28 -2.03
CA LEU A 185 -12.83 10.09 -1.30
C LEU A 185 -11.63 9.88 -2.22
N GLY A 186 -10.54 10.57 -1.96
CA GLY A 186 -9.26 10.41 -2.64
C GLY A 186 -8.96 11.42 -3.73
N SER A 187 -7.73 11.30 -4.24
CA SER A 187 -7.16 12.17 -5.27
C SER A 187 -6.57 11.33 -6.39
N CYS A 188 -7.25 11.25 -7.53
CA CYS A 188 -6.79 10.49 -8.70
C CYS A 188 -5.46 11.02 -9.26
N SER A 189 -5.07 12.26 -8.96
CA SER A 189 -3.77 12.82 -9.38
C SER A 189 -2.61 12.51 -8.42
N ALA A 190 -2.78 11.57 -7.47
CA ALA A 190 -1.73 11.23 -6.51
C ALA A 190 -0.56 10.46 -7.16
N CYS A 191 -0.86 9.55 -8.11
CA CYS A 191 0.15 8.70 -8.76
C CYS A 191 0.48 9.12 -10.20
N HIS A 192 -0.52 9.51 -10.99
CA HIS A 192 -0.34 10.11 -12.31
C HIS A 192 -0.78 11.58 -12.24
N ALA A 193 0.20 12.47 -12.18
CA ALA A 193 -0.02 13.87 -11.88
C ALA A 193 -0.85 14.56 -12.98
N ARG A 194 -1.67 15.51 -12.56
CA ARG A 194 -2.24 16.51 -13.48
C ARG A 194 -1.10 17.37 -14.05
N HIS A 195 -1.16 17.84 -15.29
CA HIS A 195 -2.23 17.66 -16.29
C HIS A 195 -1.87 16.65 -17.40
N ALA A 196 -0.72 15.98 -17.29
CA ALA A 196 -0.30 14.96 -18.24
C ALA A 196 -1.04 13.63 -18.04
N PHE A 197 -1.45 13.30 -16.80
CA PHE A 197 -2.13 12.05 -16.42
C PHE A 197 -1.46 10.79 -17.01
N SER A 198 -0.13 10.75 -16.97
CA SER A 198 0.66 9.71 -17.62
C SER A 198 0.60 8.39 -16.86
N SER A 199 0.08 7.34 -17.51
CA SER A 199 0.17 5.97 -16.99
C SER A 199 1.62 5.50 -16.85
N ALA A 200 2.52 5.99 -17.72
CA ALA A 200 3.94 5.68 -17.62
C ALA A 200 4.55 6.23 -16.32
N GLN A 201 4.17 7.45 -15.92
CA GLN A 201 4.56 8.02 -14.63
C GLN A 201 4.02 7.18 -13.46
N ALA A 202 2.75 6.76 -13.51
CA ALA A 202 2.17 5.92 -12.46
C ALA A 202 2.84 4.54 -12.32
N ARG A 203 3.50 4.06 -13.39
CA ARG A 203 4.23 2.79 -13.41
C ARG A 203 5.65 2.89 -12.85
N THR A 204 6.18 4.11 -12.62
CA THR A 204 7.51 4.26 -12.02
C THR A 204 7.45 4.18 -10.50
N PRO A 205 8.50 3.67 -9.84
CA PRO A 205 8.59 3.66 -8.38
C PRO A 205 8.57 5.06 -7.73
N ASP A 206 9.10 6.07 -8.44
CA ASP A 206 9.27 7.42 -7.90
C ASP A 206 7.96 8.08 -7.47
N THR A 207 6.86 7.76 -8.16
CA THR A 207 5.54 8.30 -7.80
C THR A 207 5.07 7.82 -6.43
N CYS A 208 5.36 6.56 -6.09
CA CYS A 208 5.06 5.98 -4.79
C CYS A 208 5.96 6.58 -3.71
N GLY A 209 7.23 6.83 -4.06
CA GLY A 209 8.27 7.36 -3.18
C GLY A 209 7.99 8.74 -2.62
N LYS A 210 7.01 9.50 -3.15
CA LYS A 210 6.53 10.74 -2.52
C LYS A 210 5.98 10.51 -1.11
N CYS A 211 5.32 9.36 -0.88
CA CYS A 211 4.62 9.06 0.39
C CYS A 211 5.19 7.83 1.10
N HIS A 212 5.63 6.84 0.33
CA HIS A 212 6.13 5.55 0.80
C HIS A 212 7.65 5.60 1.02
N MET A 213 8.04 6.40 2.00
CA MET A 213 9.44 6.71 2.30
C MET A 213 9.63 6.98 3.80
N GLY A 214 10.88 7.20 4.21
CA GLY A 214 11.19 7.72 5.52
C GLY A 214 11.19 6.67 6.64
N PRO A 215 11.23 7.10 7.91
CA PRO A 215 11.68 6.25 9.00
C PRO A 215 10.68 5.14 9.41
N ASP A 216 9.39 5.32 9.14
CA ASP A 216 8.34 4.40 9.58
C ASP A 216 7.86 3.45 8.47
N HIS A 217 8.09 3.80 7.22
CA HIS A 217 7.76 2.94 6.09
C HIS A 217 8.64 3.26 4.86
N PRO A 218 9.93 2.88 4.86
CA PRO A 218 10.88 3.23 3.81
C PRO A 218 10.78 2.33 2.57
N GLN A 219 9.59 2.19 1.99
CA GLN A 219 9.41 1.23 0.90
C GLN A 219 10.20 1.61 -0.36
N ILE A 220 10.36 2.91 -0.67
CA ILE A 220 11.16 3.35 -1.82
C ILE A 220 12.66 3.11 -1.60
N GLU A 221 13.17 3.33 -0.39
CA GLU A 221 14.57 3.10 -0.05
C GLU A 221 14.89 1.60 -0.10
N ILE A 222 14.01 0.77 0.46
CA ILE A 222 14.10 -0.70 0.38
C ILE A 222 14.05 -1.19 -1.06
N TYR A 223 13.10 -0.69 -1.86
CA TYR A 223 13.02 -1.03 -3.27
C TYR A 223 14.31 -0.65 -3.98
N ASN A 224 14.86 0.53 -3.69
CA ASN A 224 16.04 1.04 -4.33
C ASN A 224 17.31 0.22 -4.02
N GLU A 225 17.46 -0.30 -2.81
CA GLU A 225 18.58 -1.20 -2.49
C GLU A 225 18.41 -2.62 -3.05
N SER A 226 17.15 -3.05 -3.24
CA SER A 226 16.85 -4.39 -3.73
C SER A 226 17.38 -4.63 -5.14
N LYS A 227 17.58 -5.92 -5.49
CA LYS A 227 17.92 -6.30 -6.88
C LYS A 227 16.85 -5.89 -7.88
N HIS A 228 15.58 -5.83 -7.47
CA HIS A 228 14.49 -5.36 -8.33
C HIS A 228 14.66 -3.89 -8.71
N GLY A 229 14.94 -3.01 -7.74
CA GLY A 229 15.16 -1.59 -8.03
C GLY A 229 16.44 -1.33 -8.82
N ILE A 230 17.52 -2.08 -8.55
CA ILE A 230 18.75 -2.01 -9.34
C ILE A 230 18.47 -2.40 -10.80
N LEU A 231 17.75 -3.51 -11.04
CA LEU A 231 17.42 -3.97 -12.39
C LEU A 231 16.48 -3.01 -13.11
N TYR A 232 15.49 -2.44 -12.42
CA TYR A 232 14.60 -1.42 -12.99
C TYR A 232 15.41 -0.24 -13.51
N ARG A 233 16.26 0.37 -12.67
CA ARG A 233 17.09 1.53 -13.08
C ARG A 233 18.03 1.20 -14.24
N ALA A 234 18.57 -0.02 -14.26
CA ALA A 234 19.46 -0.47 -15.33
C ALA A 234 18.74 -0.79 -16.65
N ASN A 235 17.41 -0.94 -16.65
CA ASN A 235 16.65 -1.40 -17.81
C ASN A 235 15.32 -0.65 -18.00
N ILE A 236 15.25 0.64 -17.62
CA ILE A 236 14.03 1.46 -17.73
C ILE A 236 13.51 1.47 -19.18
N ASP A 237 14.42 1.52 -20.16
CA ASP A 237 14.13 1.47 -21.59
C ASP A 237 13.42 0.17 -22.03
N LYS A 238 13.60 -0.93 -21.28
CA LYS A 238 12.99 -2.24 -21.54
C LYS A 238 11.70 -2.49 -20.73
N MET A 239 11.27 -1.53 -19.92
CA MET A 239 10.07 -1.66 -19.08
C MET A 239 8.77 -1.39 -19.83
N ASN A 240 8.83 -0.94 -21.09
CA ASN A 240 7.67 -0.66 -21.93
C ASN A 240 6.62 0.27 -21.25
N LEU A 241 7.10 1.27 -20.49
CA LEU A 241 6.27 2.08 -19.59
C LEU A 241 5.14 2.85 -20.30
N ASN A 242 5.29 3.16 -21.58
CA ASN A 242 4.31 3.92 -22.36
C ASN A 242 3.23 3.04 -23.04
N SER A 243 3.31 1.71 -22.93
CA SER A 243 2.40 0.83 -23.65
C SER A 243 0.97 0.89 -23.12
N LYS A 244 -0.01 0.75 -24.02
CA LYS A 244 -1.44 0.64 -23.67
C LYS A 244 -1.73 -0.66 -22.90
N SER A 245 -1.03 -1.75 -23.25
CA SER A 245 -1.01 -2.99 -22.48
C SER A 245 0.26 -3.05 -21.63
N TRP A 246 0.13 -3.36 -20.34
CA TRP A 246 1.29 -3.44 -19.44
C TRP A 246 1.14 -4.59 -18.46
N VAL A 247 1.28 -5.80 -19.00
CA VAL A 247 1.14 -7.08 -18.32
C VAL A 247 2.53 -7.66 -18.07
N ALA A 248 2.86 -7.92 -16.81
CA ALA A 248 4.14 -8.53 -16.44
C ALA A 248 4.29 -9.91 -17.10
N GLY A 249 5.47 -10.20 -17.66
CA GLY A 249 5.76 -11.47 -18.35
C GLY A 249 5.30 -11.54 -19.79
N VAL A 250 4.51 -10.56 -20.24
CA VAL A 250 4.00 -10.47 -21.61
C VAL A 250 4.56 -9.22 -22.26
N ASP A 251 4.30 -8.04 -21.68
CA ASP A 251 4.70 -6.75 -22.25
C ASP A 251 6.07 -6.28 -21.77
N TYR A 252 6.57 -6.83 -20.65
CA TYR A 252 7.90 -6.58 -20.09
C TYR A 252 8.31 -7.70 -19.12
N THR A 253 9.61 -7.91 -19.00
CA THR A 253 10.24 -8.89 -18.07
C THR A 253 11.45 -8.34 -17.32
N ALA A 254 11.85 -7.09 -17.61
CA ALA A 254 13.14 -6.56 -17.21
C ALA A 254 13.31 -6.40 -15.69
N ALA A 255 12.26 -5.92 -15.00
CA ALA A 255 12.19 -5.80 -13.55
C ALA A 255 10.75 -5.58 -13.09
N PRO A 256 10.39 -5.87 -11.82
CA PRO A 256 9.15 -5.39 -11.24
C PRO A 256 9.33 -3.98 -10.65
N THR A 257 8.23 -3.22 -10.62
CA THR A 257 8.08 -1.94 -9.91
C THR A 257 7.05 -2.07 -8.78
N CYS A 258 6.87 -1.00 -7.99
CA CYS A 258 5.78 -0.91 -7.02
C CYS A 258 4.42 -1.19 -7.68
N ALA A 259 4.16 -0.55 -8.82
CA ALA A 259 2.94 -0.75 -9.59
C ALA A 259 2.81 -2.18 -10.11
N THR A 260 3.89 -2.80 -10.62
CA THR A 260 3.89 -4.21 -11.06
C THR A 260 3.34 -5.14 -9.97
N CYS A 261 3.88 -5.02 -8.75
CA CYS A 261 3.54 -5.92 -7.65
C CYS A 261 2.16 -5.63 -7.05
N HIS A 262 1.79 -4.36 -6.86
CA HIS A 262 0.60 -4.01 -6.08
C HIS A 262 -0.64 -3.67 -6.91
N MET A 263 -0.48 -3.34 -8.20
CA MET A 263 -1.57 -2.85 -9.05
C MET A 263 -1.62 -3.51 -10.43
N GLY A 264 -0.47 -3.98 -10.94
CA GLY A 264 -0.26 -4.37 -12.32
C GLY A 264 -0.86 -5.73 -12.65
N ALA A 265 -1.21 -5.92 -13.91
CA ALA A 265 -1.74 -7.19 -14.41
C ALA A 265 -0.63 -8.24 -14.60
N THR A 266 -1.01 -9.51 -14.50
CA THR A 266 -0.24 -10.65 -15.01
C THR A 266 -1.10 -11.41 -16.02
N LYS A 267 -0.59 -12.49 -16.61
CA LYS A 267 -1.38 -13.35 -17.50
C LYS A 267 -2.67 -13.87 -16.85
N ASP A 268 -2.61 -14.15 -15.54
CA ASP A 268 -3.67 -14.82 -14.80
C ASP A 268 -4.45 -13.87 -13.86
N GLN A 269 -4.08 -12.58 -13.80
CA GLN A 269 -4.78 -11.59 -12.99
C GLN A 269 -4.86 -10.22 -13.66
N LYS A 270 -6.02 -9.57 -13.53
CA LYS A 270 -6.20 -8.18 -13.98
C LYS A 270 -5.48 -7.20 -13.07
N GLY A 271 -5.24 -6.00 -13.60
CA GLY A 271 -4.80 -4.88 -12.78
C GLY A 271 -5.93 -4.35 -11.89
N THR A 272 -5.57 -3.64 -10.83
CA THR A 272 -6.51 -3.06 -9.85
C THR A 272 -6.00 -1.72 -9.31
N HIS A 273 -6.92 -0.81 -8.99
CA HIS A 273 -6.66 0.40 -8.21
C HIS A 273 -6.87 0.21 -6.70
N ASP A 274 -7.21 -1.00 -6.27
CA ASP A 274 -7.26 -1.41 -4.88
C ASP A 274 -5.95 -2.11 -4.49
N VAL A 275 -4.98 -1.33 -4.01
CA VAL A 275 -3.65 -1.84 -3.62
C VAL A 275 -3.68 -2.79 -2.42
N GLY A 276 -4.81 -2.86 -1.72
CA GLY A 276 -5.01 -3.75 -0.58
C GLY A 276 -5.16 -5.22 -0.99
N GLU A 277 -5.61 -5.50 -2.22
CA GLU A 277 -5.99 -6.85 -2.64
C GLU A 277 -4.89 -7.91 -2.52
N ARG A 278 -3.61 -7.50 -2.51
CA ARG A 278 -2.45 -8.40 -2.49
C ARG A 278 -1.68 -8.41 -1.16
N ILE A 279 -2.21 -7.73 -0.14
CA ILE A 279 -1.54 -7.55 1.15
C ILE A 279 -1.96 -8.65 2.13
N SER A 280 -1.07 -9.60 2.42
CA SER A 280 -1.36 -10.68 3.38
C SER A 280 -1.08 -10.29 4.84
N TRP A 281 -0.14 -9.39 5.09
CA TRP A 281 0.25 -8.92 6.44
C TRP A 281 -0.02 -7.43 6.59
N THR A 282 -0.49 -7.01 7.77
CA THR A 282 -0.31 -5.61 8.19
C THR A 282 1.01 -5.43 8.93
N LEU A 283 1.87 -4.58 8.39
CA LEU A 283 3.18 -4.24 8.98
C LEU A 283 3.17 -2.94 9.78
N ARG A 284 2.03 -2.21 9.76
CA ARG A 284 1.83 -0.95 10.49
C ARG A 284 1.77 -1.09 12.02
N PRO A 285 1.04 -2.06 12.61
CA PRO A 285 0.88 -2.11 14.06
C PRO A 285 2.14 -2.60 14.78
N ALA A 286 2.17 -2.36 16.10
CA ALA A 286 3.25 -2.82 16.96
C ALA A 286 3.44 -4.34 16.90
N ILE A 287 2.34 -5.10 16.80
CA ILE A 287 2.33 -6.55 16.57
C ILE A 287 1.61 -6.79 15.24
N SER A 288 2.31 -7.35 14.27
CA SER A 288 1.75 -7.67 12.95
C SER A 288 0.78 -8.84 13.02
N THR A 289 -0.24 -8.82 12.16
CA THR A 289 -1.17 -9.93 11.95
C THR A 289 -1.49 -10.07 10.47
N LYS A 290 -1.88 -11.27 10.06
CA LYS A 290 -2.38 -11.52 8.71
C LYS A 290 -3.78 -10.97 8.56
N LEU A 291 -4.11 -10.51 7.35
CA LEU A 291 -5.36 -9.82 7.08
C LEU A 291 -6.21 -10.54 6.04
N ASN A 292 -7.45 -10.81 6.41
CA ASN A 292 -8.52 -11.18 5.50
C ASN A 292 -9.27 -9.92 5.08
N MET A 293 -9.69 -9.82 3.83
CA MET A 293 -10.45 -8.69 3.30
C MET A 293 -11.92 -9.10 3.14
N ILE A 294 -12.82 -8.30 3.69
CA ILE A 294 -14.27 -8.50 3.61
C ILE A 294 -14.86 -7.40 2.73
N ARG A 295 -15.54 -7.77 1.65
CA ARG A 295 -16.27 -6.82 0.79
C ARG A 295 -17.76 -6.91 1.01
N MET A 296 -18.41 -5.78 0.83
CA MET A 296 -19.81 -5.59 1.18
C MET A 296 -20.63 -5.06 0.00
N ALA A 297 -21.94 -5.30 0.04
CA ALA A 297 -22.88 -4.97 -1.05
C ALA A 297 -23.01 -3.47 -1.33
N ASN A 298 -22.75 -2.63 -0.32
CA ASN A 298 -22.69 -1.18 -0.44
C ASN A 298 -21.41 -0.66 -1.13
N GLY A 299 -20.53 -1.56 -1.58
CA GLY A 299 -19.28 -1.22 -2.26
C GLY A 299 -18.10 -0.98 -1.32
N ASP A 300 -18.30 -1.01 0.00
CA ASP A 300 -17.23 -0.87 0.97
C ASP A 300 -16.48 -2.20 1.22
N GLU A 301 -15.30 -2.06 1.80
CA GLU A 301 -14.51 -3.17 2.33
C GLU A 301 -13.82 -2.81 3.66
N PHE A 302 -13.42 -3.83 4.39
CA PHE A 302 -12.56 -3.71 5.57
C PHE A 302 -11.68 -4.95 5.74
N ASP A 303 -10.57 -4.77 6.44
CA ASP A 303 -9.70 -5.88 6.83
C ASP A 303 -10.10 -6.44 8.20
N GLN A 304 -9.96 -7.75 8.33
CA GLN A 304 -10.18 -8.50 9.55
C GLN A 304 -8.95 -9.38 9.84
N PRO A 305 -8.41 -9.36 11.07
CA PRO A 305 -7.24 -10.16 11.41
C PRO A 305 -7.54 -11.66 11.32
N GLU A 306 -6.53 -12.47 11.04
CA GLU A 306 -6.62 -13.92 10.97
C GLU A 306 -7.18 -14.56 12.26
N SER A 307 -6.95 -13.93 13.41
CA SER A 307 -7.47 -14.41 14.69
C SER A 307 -8.99 -14.21 14.88
N ALA A 308 -9.64 -13.41 14.04
CA ALA A 308 -11.07 -13.12 14.17
C ALA A 308 -11.92 -14.00 13.25
N ALA A 309 -13.05 -14.50 13.77
CA ALA A 309 -13.95 -15.38 13.03
C ALA A 309 -14.51 -14.72 11.75
N LEU A 310 -14.27 -15.35 10.60
CA LEU A 310 -14.69 -14.81 9.31
C LEU A 310 -16.22 -14.87 9.14
N PRO A 311 -16.85 -13.78 8.65
CA PRO A 311 -18.25 -13.83 8.26
C PRO A 311 -18.44 -14.69 7.01
N LYS A 312 -19.65 -15.17 6.80
CA LYS A 312 -20.06 -15.86 5.57
C LYS A 312 -20.61 -14.87 4.56
N ILE A 313 -20.52 -15.23 3.28
CA ILE A 313 -21.23 -14.50 2.22
C ILE A 313 -22.73 -14.52 2.55
N GLY A 314 -23.36 -13.34 2.52
CA GLY A 314 -24.75 -13.13 2.92
C GLY A 314 -24.95 -12.65 4.36
N ASP A 315 -23.94 -12.73 5.23
CA ASP A 315 -24.04 -12.23 6.60
C ASP A 315 -24.18 -10.69 6.63
N ALA A 316 -24.93 -10.17 7.60
CA ALA A 316 -25.04 -8.74 7.86
C ALA A 316 -23.91 -8.28 8.80
N VAL A 317 -22.99 -7.47 8.28
CA VAL A 317 -21.84 -6.93 9.03
C VAL A 317 -21.73 -5.44 8.77
N LYS A 318 -21.50 -4.65 9.84
CA LYS A 318 -21.34 -3.18 9.77
C LYS A 318 -22.44 -2.46 8.95
N GLY A 319 -23.69 -2.95 9.05
CA GLY A 319 -24.84 -2.34 8.37
C GLY A 319 -24.97 -2.67 6.89
N SER A 320 -24.22 -3.63 6.36
CA SER A 320 -24.27 -4.06 4.96
C SER A 320 -24.14 -5.59 4.87
N THR A 321 -24.35 -6.15 3.67
CA THR A 321 -24.28 -7.61 3.43
C THR A 321 -22.92 -7.97 2.88
N VAL A 322 -22.28 -9.02 3.41
CA VAL A 322 -21.01 -9.54 2.91
C VAL A 322 -21.20 -10.16 1.52
N THR A 323 -20.41 -9.70 0.55
CA THR A 323 -20.44 -10.18 -0.85
C THR A 323 -19.22 -10.99 -1.24
N GLU A 324 -18.08 -10.75 -0.60
CA GLU A 324 -16.83 -11.47 -0.86
C GLU A 324 -15.99 -11.54 0.41
N VAL A 325 -15.31 -12.67 0.61
CA VAL A 325 -14.30 -12.86 1.65
C VAL A 325 -13.03 -13.34 0.96
N LEU A 326 -11.99 -12.51 1.00
CA LEU A 326 -10.66 -12.82 0.49
C LEU A 326 -9.75 -13.14 1.68
N THR A 327 -9.38 -14.42 1.84
CA THR A 327 -8.49 -14.82 2.93
C THR A 327 -7.07 -14.28 2.73
N TRP A 328 -6.28 -14.21 3.80
CA TRP A 328 -4.88 -13.77 3.71
C TRP A 328 -4.06 -14.69 2.79
N GLU A 329 -4.38 -15.99 2.72
CA GLU A 329 -3.76 -16.94 1.80
C GLU A 329 -4.11 -16.60 0.36
N GLN A 330 -5.38 -16.32 0.06
CA GLN A 330 -5.80 -15.92 -1.29
C GLN A 330 -5.13 -14.61 -1.72
N ARG A 331 -4.99 -13.64 -0.79
CA ARG A 331 -4.26 -12.39 -1.05
C ARG A 331 -2.77 -12.64 -1.27
N ARG A 332 -2.16 -13.54 -0.49
CA ARG A 332 -0.77 -14.00 -0.68
C ARG A 332 -0.59 -14.66 -2.03
N ASP A 333 -1.53 -15.50 -2.45
CA ASP A 333 -1.49 -16.19 -3.74
C ASP A 333 -1.63 -15.22 -4.90
N LYS A 334 -2.52 -14.21 -4.80
CA LYS A 334 -2.58 -13.08 -5.75
C LYS A 334 -1.25 -12.35 -5.90
N MET A 335 -0.47 -12.19 -4.82
CA MET A 335 0.89 -11.63 -4.94
C MET A 335 1.88 -12.65 -5.55
N LYS A 336 1.81 -13.91 -5.15
CA LYS A 336 2.68 -14.99 -5.68
C LYS A 336 2.54 -15.16 -7.19
N THR A 337 1.37 -14.94 -7.78
CA THR A 337 1.19 -15.01 -9.24
C THR A 337 1.99 -13.90 -9.97
N VAL A 338 2.21 -12.73 -9.35
CA VAL A 338 3.16 -11.74 -9.87
C VAL A 338 4.57 -12.32 -9.85
N CYS A 339 5.00 -12.89 -8.72
CA CYS A 339 6.34 -13.47 -8.59
C CYS A 339 6.59 -14.61 -9.59
N ALA A 340 5.58 -15.47 -9.80
CA ALA A 340 5.63 -16.63 -10.69
C ALA A 340 5.80 -16.26 -12.18
N THR A 341 5.59 -14.99 -12.52
CA THR A 341 5.86 -14.46 -13.85
C THR A 341 7.35 -14.51 -14.21
N CYS A 342 8.24 -14.47 -13.20
CA CYS A 342 9.69 -14.42 -13.40
C CYS A 342 10.47 -15.45 -12.58
N HIS A 343 9.88 -16.00 -11.51
CA HIS A 343 10.56 -16.88 -10.57
C HIS A 343 9.90 -18.25 -10.45
N THR A 344 10.72 -19.27 -10.16
CA THR A 344 10.23 -20.61 -9.85
C THR A 344 9.54 -20.65 -8.48
N SER A 345 8.67 -21.63 -8.28
CA SER A 345 7.93 -21.82 -7.01
C SER A 345 8.84 -21.92 -5.79
N ASN A 346 10.00 -22.57 -5.91
CA ASN A 346 10.97 -22.70 -4.81
C ASN A 346 11.51 -21.34 -4.35
N THR A 347 11.87 -20.46 -5.30
CA THR A 347 12.32 -19.09 -4.97
C THR A 347 11.21 -18.30 -4.30
N VAL A 348 9.99 -18.35 -4.84
CA VAL A 348 8.84 -17.62 -4.29
C VAL A 348 8.49 -18.09 -2.88
N ASN A 349 8.42 -19.41 -2.66
CA ASN A 349 8.12 -19.96 -1.35
C ASN A 349 9.25 -19.71 -0.34
N GLY A 350 10.51 -19.77 -0.78
CA GLY A 350 11.67 -19.42 0.05
C GLY A 350 11.65 -17.97 0.50
N HIS A 351 11.35 -17.03 -0.40
CA HIS A 351 11.16 -15.60 -0.07
C HIS A 351 10.11 -15.41 1.02
N TYR A 352 8.93 -15.98 0.81
CA TYR A 352 7.83 -15.80 1.76
C TYR A 352 8.08 -16.48 3.10
N LYS A 353 8.76 -17.62 3.12
CA LYS A 353 9.22 -18.20 4.38
C LYS A 353 10.15 -17.25 5.14
N GLN A 354 11.16 -16.66 4.48
CA GLN A 354 12.07 -15.72 5.13
C GLN A 354 11.34 -14.47 5.63
N PHE A 355 10.40 -13.93 4.84
CA PHE A 355 9.59 -12.80 5.24
C PHE A 355 8.73 -13.12 6.47
N ASP A 356 7.99 -14.23 6.44
CA ASP A 356 7.14 -14.65 7.55
C ASP A 356 7.99 -14.91 8.82
N ASP A 357 9.13 -15.58 8.69
CA ASP A 357 10.06 -15.84 9.80
C ASP A 357 10.57 -14.54 10.46
N VAL A 358 10.83 -13.47 9.70
CA VAL A 358 11.24 -12.16 10.25
C VAL A 358 10.10 -11.47 10.97
N VAL A 359 8.88 -11.52 10.43
CA VAL A 359 7.69 -10.95 11.08
C VAL A 359 7.45 -11.65 12.41
N ASP A 360 7.51 -12.97 12.44
CA ASP A 360 7.34 -13.78 13.65
C ASP A 360 8.48 -13.55 14.65
N LEU A 361 9.73 -13.49 14.20
CA LEU A 361 10.87 -13.13 15.04
C LEU A 361 10.64 -11.79 15.74
N TYR A 362 10.27 -10.75 15.00
CA TYR A 362 10.01 -9.43 15.58
C TYR A 362 8.82 -9.47 16.56
N ASN A 363 7.70 -10.07 16.13
CA ASN A 363 6.47 -10.15 16.90
C ASN A 363 6.68 -10.88 18.24
N ASP A 364 7.28 -12.07 18.19
CA ASP A 364 7.36 -12.99 19.32
C ASP A 364 8.52 -12.65 20.24
N LYS A 365 9.67 -12.26 19.69
CA LYS A 365 10.84 -11.94 20.49
C LYS A 365 10.75 -10.55 21.10
N TYR A 366 10.25 -9.54 20.39
CA TYR A 366 10.32 -8.15 20.86
C TYR A 366 8.94 -7.59 21.18
N ALA A 367 8.03 -7.60 20.21
CA ALA A 367 6.82 -6.79 20.34
C ALA A 367 5.81 -7.31 21.38
N LYS A 368 5.49 -8.60 21.37
CA LYS A 368 4.56 -9.21 22.32
C LYS A 368 5.06 -9.10 23.78
N PRO A 369 6.34 -9.42 24.10
CA PRO A 369 6.88 -9.23 25.44
C PRO A 369 6.81 -7.79 25.93
N ILE A 370 7.27 -6.84 25.11
CA ILE A 370 7.26 -5.42 25.49
C ILE A 370 5.83 -4.92 25.68
N ALA A 371 4.91 -5.22 24.75
CA ALA A 371 3.51 -4.83 24.88
C ALA A 371 2.85 -5.41 26.14
N GLY A 372 3.18 -6.67 26.50
CA GLY A 372 2.71 -7.30 27.72
C GLY A 372 3.17 -6.58 28.99
N ILE A 373 4.45 -6.18 29.03
CA ILE A 373 5.01 -5.42 30.16
C ILE A 373 4.41 -4.00 30.22
N MET A 374 4.34 -3.30 29.09
CA MET A 374 3.76 -1.95 29.02
C MET A 374 2.32 -1.95 29.54
N LYS A 375 1.52 -2.95 29.15
CA LYS A 375 0.17 -3.12 29.69
C LYS A 375 0.15 -3.36 31.20
N GLU A 376 1.03 -4.23 31.72
CA GLU A 376 1.08 -4.53 33.15
C GLU A 376 1.52 -3.30 33.98
N LEU A 377 2.44 -2.47 33.46
CA LEU A 377 2.82 -1.20 34.07
C LEU A 377 1.64 -0.23 34.15
N GLU A 378 0.84 -0.12 33.10
CA GLU A 378 -0.35 0.72 33.07
C GLU A 378 -1.43 0.21 34.03
N ASP A 379 -1.77 -1.08 33.96
CA ASP A 379 -2.81 -1.71 34.79
C ASP A 379 -2.48 -1.61 36.29
N LYS A 380 -1.19 -1.60 36.66
CA LYS A 380 -0.72 -1.45 38.05
C LYS A 380 -0.40 -0.02 38.46
N GLY A 381 -0.61 0.96 37.59
CA GLY A 381 -0.42 2.39 37.90
C GLY A 381 1.04 2.85 38.04
N TYR A 382 1.98 2.11 37.44
CA TYR A 382 3.35 2.57 37.22
C TYR A 382 3.44 3.54 36.03
N LEU A 383 2.56 3.37 35.04
CA LEU A 383 2.35 4.30 33.92
C LEU A 383 0.88 4.72 33.87
N THR A 384 0.61 5.89 33.31
CA THR A 384 -0.78 6.26 32.96
C THR A 384 -1.17 5.61 31.62
N HIS A 385 -2.43 5.69 31.20
CA HIS A 385 -2.83 5.28 29.84
C HIS A 385 -2.60 6.36 28.76
N GLN A 386 -2.11 7.56 29.13
CA GLN A 386 -1.89 8.64 28.16
C GLN A 386 -0.73 8.28 27.23
N PRO A 387 -0.86 8.41 25.91
CA PRO A 387 0.25 8.15 25.00
C PRO A 387 1.36 9.17 25.23
N MET A 388 2.62 8.74 25.08
CA MET A 388 3.80 9.62 25.03
C MET A 388 4.08 10.49 26.28
N ASP A 389 3.47 10.18 27.43
CA ASP A 389 3.67 10.92 28.69
C ASP A 389 4.90 10.46 29.50
N ALA A 390 5.62 9.43 29.03
CA ALA A 390 6.77 8.85 29.71
C ALA A 390 7.85 8.46 28.70
N LYS A 391 9.13 8.62 29.08
CA LYS A 391 10.30 8.30 28.24
C LYS A 391 10.24 6.87 27.67
N ILE A 392 9.87 5.89 28.50
CA ILE A 392 9.72 4.48 28.08
C ILE A 392 8.70 4.28 26.94
N LYS A 393 7.65 5.11 26.88
CA LYS A 393 6.64 5.06 25.80
C LYS A 393 7.20 5.59 24.49
N TRP A 394 8.06 6.60 24.53
CA TRP A 394 8.79 7.09 23.36
C TRP A 394 9.76 6.03 22.84
N THR A 395 10.56 5.43 23.72
CA THR A 395 11.46 4.34 23.33
C THR A 395 10.70 3.16 22.75
N TRP A 396 9.57 2.78 23.36
CA TRP A 396 8.70 1.75 22.79
C TRP A 396 8.17 2.14 21.41
N PHE A 397 7.71 3.38 21.24
CA PHE A 397 7.28 3.91 19.95
C PHE A 397 8.36 3.79 18.87
N GLU A 398 9.59 4.21 19.14
CA GLU A 398 10.71 4.06 18.21
C GLU A 398 10.95 2.59 17.81
N ILE A 399 10.95 1.69 18.79
CA ILE A 399 11.14 0.25 18.57
C ILE A 399 10.09 -0.31 17.61
N TRP A 400 8.81 -0.01 17.80
CA TRP A 400 7.76 -0.64 16.99
C TRP A 400 7.39 0.13 15.73
N HIS A 401 7.38 1.47 15.80
CA HIS A 401 6.92 2.37 14.75
C HIS A 401 7.98 2.59 13.69
N HIS A 402 9.25 2.77 14.07
CA HIS A 402 10.33 2.98 13.12
C HIS A 402 11.05 1.66 12.85
N GLU A 403 11.77 1.14 13.83
CA GLU A 403 12.73 0.04 13.63
C GLU A 403 12.04 -1.27 13.28
N GLY A 404 10.98 -1.61 14.02
CA GLY A 404 10.17 -2.80 13.79
C GLY A 404 9.45 -2.77 12.45
N ARG A 405 8.94 -1.61 12.03
CA ARG A 405 8.36 -1.47 10.68
C ARG A 405 9.44 -1.60 9.61
N ARG A 406 10.60 -0.95 9.77
CA ARG A 406 11.73 -1.06 8.84
C ARG A 406 12.17 -2.50 8.63
N ALA A 407 12.36 -3.24 9.72
CA ALA A 407 12.75 -4.65 9.66
C ALA A 407 11.77 -5.50 8.83
N ARG A 408 10.48 -5.37 9.11
CA ARG A 408 9.43 -6.16 8.45
C ARG A 408 9.23 -5.76 7.00
N HIS A 409 9.29 -4.45 6.68
CA HIS A 409 9.22 -3.99 5.29
C HIS A 409 10.46 -4.41 4.50
N GLY A 410 11.66 -4.33 5.09
CA GLY A 410 12.91 -4.78 4.49
C GLY A 410 12.80 -6.24 4.05
N ALA A 411 12.33 -7.11 4.95
CA ALA A 411 12.15 -8.52 4.65
C ALA A 411 11.10 -8.77 3.55
N SER A 412 10.03 -7.97 3.51
CA SER A 412 8.96 -8.14 2.51
C SER A 412 9.38 -7.83 1.06
N MET A 413 10.38 -6.97 0.87
CA MET A 413 10.77 -6.42 -0.44
C MET A 413 12.25 -6.65 -0.80
N ASN A 414 12.90 -7.63 -0.17
CA ASN A 414 14.30 -7.98 -0.42
C ASN A 414 15.30 -6.84 -0.11
N GLY A 415 15.07 -6.15 1.00
CA GLY A 415 15.96 -5.15 1.56
C GLY A 415 16.76 -5.67 2.75
N PRO A 416 17.96 -6.24 2.56
CA PRO A 416 18.72 -6.86 3.64
C PRO A 416 19.22 -5.85 4.69
N ASP A 417 19.58 -4.63 4.28
CA ASP A 417 20.11 -3.62 5.19
C ASP A 417 19.00 -3.07 6.09
N TYR A 418 17.82 -2.81 5.51
CA TYR A 418 16.63 -2.44 6.26
C TYR A 418 16.09 -3.56 7.16
N THR A 419 16.28 -4.81 6.76
CA THR A 419 15.91 -5.97 7.60
C THR A 419 16.78 -6.00 8.86
N TRP A 420 18.09 -5.80 8.70
CA TRP A 420 19.05 -5.97 9.78
C TRP A 420 19.48 -4.64 10.40
N TRP A 421 20.34 -3.86 9.73
CA TRP A 421 21.02 -2.70 10.33
C TRP A 421 20.08 -1.55 10.68
N HIS A 422 19.14 -1.19 9.80
CA HIS A 422 18.10 -0.20 10.11
C HIS A 422 16.86 -0.81 10.76
N GLY A 423 16.87 -2.11 11.04
CA GLY A 423 15.72 -2.88 11.53
C GLY A 423 16.05 -3.61 12.83
N ILE A 424 16.22 -4.93 12.76
CA ILE A 424 16.39 -5.80 13.95
C ILE A 424 17.59 -5.40 14.83
N TYR A 425 18.66 -4.85 14.25
CA TYR A 425 19.78 -4.33 15.00
C TYR A 425 19.36 -3.19 15.93
N GLU A 426 18.68 -2.17 15.40
CA GLU A 426 18.19 -1.03 16.19
C GLU A 426 17.11 -1.47 17.18
N VAL A 427 16.15 -2.32 16.76
CA VAL A 427 15.15 -2.94 17.67
C VAL A 427 15.84 -3.58 18.86
N SER A 428 16.90 -4.36 18.61
CA SER A 428 17.68 -5.01 19.66
C SER A 428 18.37 -3.96 20.53
N GLN A 429 19.11 -3.04 19.93
CA GLN A 429 19.85 -2.02 20.66
C GLN A 429 18.94 -1.22 21.60
N HIS A 430 17.81 -0.74 21.10
CA HIS A 430 16.85 0.03 21.89
C HIS A 430 16.13 -0.82 22.92
N THR A 431 15.81 -2.07 22.62
CA THR A 431 15.23 -2.98 23.63
C THR A 431 16.19 -3.17 24.81
N TYR A 432 17.42 -3.63 24.57
CA TYR A 432 18.32 -4.03 25.66
C TYR A 432 18.99 -2.86 26.37
N PHE A 433 19.32 -1.79 25.64
CA PHE A 433 20.15 -0.70 26.17
C PHE A 433 19.39 0.60 26.42
N LYS A 434 18.10 0.69 26.05
CA LYS A 434 17.24 1.84 26.39
C LYS A 434 16.00 1.41 27.17
N TRP A 435 15.16 0.58 26.56
CA TRP A 435 13.85 0.24 27.09
C TRP A 435 13.92 -0.58 28.39
N ILE A 436 14.78 -1.61 28.47
CA ILE A 436 14.95 -2.39 29.71
C ILE A 436 15.51 -1.54 30.87
N PRO A 437 16.54 -0.69 30.68
CA PRO A 437 16.93 0.28 31.70
C PRO A 437 15.78 1.20 32.15
N GLU A 438 15.02 1.75 31.19
CA GLU A 438 13.88 2.64 31.48
C GLU A 438 12.76 1.92 32.23
N LEU A 439 12.52 0.63 31.97
CA LEU A 439 11.60 -0.20 32.75
C LEU A 439 12.00 -0.21 34.23
N LYS A 440 13.29 -0.41 34.52
CA LYS A 440 13.81 -0.41 35.89
C LYS A 440 13.70 0.97 36.54
N GLU A 441 13.95 2.04 35.78
CA GLU A 441 13.80 3.42 36.25
C GLU A 441 12.35 3.74 36.60
N VAL A 442 11.39 3.40 35.74
CA VAL A 442 9.96 3.63 35.96
C VAL A 442 9.48 2.96 37.24
N VAL A 443 9.84 1.68 37.43
CA VAL A 443 9.46 0.93 38.63
C VAL A 443 10.14 1.51 39.88
N ARG A 444 11.46 1.79 39.81
CA ARG A 444 12.21 2.39 40.93
C ARG A 444 11.63 3.75 41.34
N ALA A 445 11.27 4.59 40.38
CA ALA A 445 10.75 5.94 40.63
C ALA A 445 9.39 5.93 41.33
N LYS A 446 8.57 4.88 41.12
CA LYS A 446 7.24 4.77 41.72
C LYS A 446 7.30 4.38 43.20
N ASP A 447 8.05 3.32 43.53
CA ASP A 447 8.02 2.69 44.86
C ASP A 447 9.35 2.00 45.26
N GLY A 448 10.41 2.12 44.45
CA GLY A 448 11.69 1.46 44.70
C GLY A 448 11.70 -0.05 44.47
N ASN A 449 10.63 -0.65 43.95
CA ASN A 449 10.47 -2.10 43.82
C ASN A 449 11.19 -2.67 42.60
N GLU A 450 12.53 -2.62 42.56
CA GLU A 450 13.31 -3.15 41.43
C GLU A 450 13.06 -4.65 41.14
N LYS A 451 12.60 -5.40 42.15
CA LYS A 451 12.19 -6.80 41.99
C LYS A 451 11.05 -6.93 40.98
N PHE A 452 10.08 -5.99 40.99
CA PHE A 452 8.96 -6.03 40.06
C PHE A 452 9.39 -5.91 38.59
N ALA A 453 10.36 -5.04 38.29
CA ALA A 453 10.95 -4.96 36.95
C ALA A 453 11.63 -6.28 36.54
N THR A 454 12.37 -6.91 37.47
CA THR A 454 13.05 -8.18 37.23
C THR A 454 12.06 -9.33 37.01
N ASP A 455 10.99 -9.40 37.81
CA ASP A 455 9.96 -10.42 37.68
C ASP A 455 9.22 -10.33 36.33
N MET A 456 9.00 -9.12 35.82
CA MET A 456 8.44 -8.91 34.48
C MET A 456 9.39 -9.40 33.38
N LEU A 457 10.69 -9.14 33.48
CA LEU A 457 11.68 -9.67 32.53
C LEU A 457 11.76 -11.21 32.58
N ASP A 458 11.69 -11.79 33.77
CA ASP A 458 11.65 -13.24 33.97
C ASP A 458 10.37 -13.88 33.41
N LYS A 459 9.25 -13.17 33.47
CA LYS A 459 7.96 -13.63 32.92
C LYS A 459 7.87 -13.52 31.40
N TYR A 460 8.29 -12.39 30.82
CA TYR A 460 8.03 -12.07 29.42
C TYR A 460 9.23 -12.29 28.48
N PHE A 461 10.47 -12.14 28.97
CA PHE A 461 11.68 -12.24 28.14
C PHE A 461 12.42 -13.58 28.33
N LYS A 462 12.66 -14.00 29.58
CA LYS A 462 13.47 -15.18 29.90
C LYS A 462 12.99 -16.50 29.26
N PRO A 463 11.68 -16.76 29.04
CA PRO A 463 11.23 -17.97 28.36
C PRO A 463 11.58 -18.02 26.88
N ILE A 464 11.97 -16.90 26.27
CA ILE A 464 12.28 -16.79 24.84
C ILE A 464 13.78 -17.01 24.65
N ALA A 465 14.15 -18.12 24.00
CA ALA A 465 15.56 -18.50 23.80
C ALA A 465 16.42 -17.40 23.17
N GLY A 466 15.84 -16.52 22.35
CA GLY A 466 16.54 -15.39 21.74
C GLY A 466 17.04 -14.31 22.71
N HIS A 467 16.63 -14.32 23.97
CA HIS A 467 17.07 -13.40 25.04
C HIS A 467 18.06 -14.04 26.02
N ASP A 468 18.38 -15.32 25.87
CA ASP A 468 19.23 -16.08 26.82
C ASP A 468 20.58 -15.38 27.08
N TRP A 469 21.18 -14.80 26.04
CA TRP A 469 22.43 -14.05 26.13
C TRP A 469 22.36 -12.83 27.08
N PHE A 470 21.19 -12.23 27.26
CA PHE A 470 20.99 -11.07 28.13
C PHE A 470 20.97 -11.48 29.61
N PHE A 471 20.35 -12.62 29.93
CA PHE A 471 20.23 -13.10 31.31
C PHE A 471 21.45 -13.86 31.78
N ASN A 472 22.05 -14.68 30.90
CA ASN A 472 23.15 -15.58 31.25
C ASN A 472 24.51 -15.09 30.72
N GLY A 473 24.51 -13.94 30.02
CA GLY A 473 25.71 -13.36 29.41
C GLY A 473 26.24 -14.17 28.22
N MET A 474 27.37 -13.74 27.68
CA MET A 474 28.20 -14.54 26.77
C MET A 474 29.40 -15.12 27.53
N GLY A 475 29.14 -15.89 28.58
CA GLY A 475 30.18 -16.64 29.28
C GLY A 475 30.84 -17.67 28.36
N LYS A 476 31.96 -18.27 28.79
CA LYS A 476 32.73 -19.23 27.95
C LYS A 476 31.84 -20.35 27.40
N GLU A 477 30.99 -20.95 28.24
CA GLU A 477 30.06 -22.01 27.83
C GLU A 477 29.03 -21.54 26.79
N GLN A 478 28.50 -20.32 26.96
CA GLN A 478 27.54 -19.76 26.03
C GLN A 478 28.20 -19.36 24.71
N ILE A 479 29.41 -18.80 24.74
CA ILE A 479 30.22 -18.57 23.54
C ILE A 479 30.51 -19.88 22.82
N ASP A 480 30.82 -20.95 23.54
CA ASP A 480 31.04 -22.27 22.94
C ASP A 480 29.74 -22.82 22.33
N LYS A 481 28.57 -22.58 22.94
CA LYS A 481 27.26 -22.92 22.37
C LYS A 481 26.95 -22.10 21.11
N VAL A 482 27.21 -20.80 21.11
CA VAL A 482 27.08 -19.94 19.93
C VAL A 482 28.06 -20.38 18.85
N ARG A 483 29.32 -20.65 19.19
CA ARG A 483 30.35 -21.15 18.27
C ARG A 483 29.90 -22.46 17.62
N LYS A 484 29.42 -23.44 18.39
CA LYS A 484 28.86 -24.69 17.85
C LYS A 484 27.71 -24.41 16.87
N GLY A 485 26.78 -23.53 17.22
CA GLY A 485 25.69 -23.14 16.32
C GLY A 485 26.17 -22.44 15.03
N TYR A 486 27.22 -21.62 15.11
CA TYR A 486 27.88 -21.05 13.94
C TYR A 486 28.57 -22.14 13.11
N GLU A 487 29.27 -23.08 13.75
CA GLU A 487 29.97 -24.18 13.07
C GLU A 487 29.01 -25.14 12.37
N GLU A 488 27.86 -25.43 12.98
CA GLU A 488 26.78 -26.20 12.37
C GLU A 488 26.19 -25.51 11.14
N ARG A 489 26.06 -24.17 11.18
CA ARG A 489 25.42 -23.40 10.10
C ARG A 489 26.36 -23.01 8.98
N TYR A 490 27.60 -22.66 9.30
CA TYR A 490 28.57 -22.03 8.40
C TYR A 490 29.87 -22.83 8.25
N GLY A 491 29.99 -23.98 8.93
CA GLY A 491 31.17 -24.84 8.90
C GLY A 491 32.16 -24.56 10.04
N LYS A 492 33.02 -25.55 10.31
CA LYS A 492 34.02 -25.51 11.39
C LYS A 492 34.93 -24.27 11.29
N GLY A 493 35.15 -23.57 12.40
CA GLY A 493 35.99 -22.36 12.45
C GLY A 493 35.33 -21.08 11.90
N SER A 494 34.02 -21.09 11.64
CA SER A 494 33.26 -19.94 11.14
C SER A 494 33.10 -18.80 12.15
N MET A 495 33.18 -19.09 13.45
CA MET A 495 33.25 -18.09 14.52
C MET A 495 34.62 -18.20 15.20
N LYS A 496 35.50 -17.25 14.91
CA LYS A 496 36.87 -17.17 15.43
C LYS A 496 36.92 -16.60 16.84
#